data_AF-A0A2D3UVI1-F1
#
_entry.id   AF-A0A2D3UVI1-F1
#
_cell.length_a   1.000
_cell.length_b   1.000
_cell.length_c   1.000
_cell.angle_alpha   90.00
_cell.angle_beta   90.00
_cell.angle_gamma   90.00
#
_symmetry.space_group_name_H-M   'P 1'
#
loop_
_entity.id
_entity.type
_entity.pdbx_description
1 polymer ?
#
loop_
_entity_poly.entity_id
_entity_poly.type
_entity_poly.pdbx_seq_one_letter_code
_entity_poly.pdbx_strand_id
1 'polypeptide(L)'
;MFRVIFAASVASALPHALLSASIDINVSPQNGAEAALTLEACAPRAAGTGPSTTPDSADAFIINTAFSVFADTASTPKGYTQVFQDLSGSNIQLDSYLQFHYLTTYSTADCARACDETENCAAFNIYFERDPVVEPAAACPDPASTAAIKCALYNEAVDETSVINLGQFREEFEVVIAGSNGFVKIGGEIPETPEIPENPNMPGEGDSPDTPDTPDTPGSGSQPSSGQEPSNGEHPNEGSEPSDPTPSEPLNPGPEEPHPDLPSTNEPSSHNAPVYSLPEHGTAPKLPACPAKYHE
;
A
#
# COMPACT_ATOMS: atom_id res chain seq x y z
N MET A 1 -0.68 -76.41 22.23
CA MET A 1 -0.63 -75.46 23.36
C MET A 1 0.37 -74.40 22.94
N PHE A 2 0.01 -73.19 22.55
CA PHE A 2 -0.74 -72.16 23.28
C PHE A 2 -1.50 -71.28 22.28
N ARG A 3 -2.75 -70.93 22.59
CA ARG A 3 -3.57 -69.97 21.84
C ARG A 3 -3.14 -68.56 22.22
N VAL A 4 -2.86 -67.71 21.24
CA VAL A 4 -2.71 -66.26 21.45
C VAL A 4 -4.09 -65.63 21.26
N ILE A 5 -4.60 -65.05 22.34
CA ILE A 5 -5.90 -64.38 22.44
C ILE A 5 -5.71 -62.96 21.89
N PHE A 6 -6.47 -62.61 20.85
CA PHE A 6 -6.67 -61.22 20.43
C PHE A 6 -7.52 -60.51 21.49
N ALA A 7 -6.95 -59.53 22.19
CA ALA A 7 -7.70 -58.63 23.05
C ALA A 7 -8.29 -57.50 22.18
N ALA A 8 -9.60 -57.55 21.96
CA ALA A 8 -10.35 -56.44 21.38
C ALA A 8 -10.49 -55.34 22.45
N SER A 9 -9.94 -54.15 22.16
CA SER A 9 -10.16 -52.96 22.98
C SER A 9 -11.55 -52.41 22.68
N VAL A 10 -12.43 -52.46 23.68
CA VAL A 10 -13.79 -51.93 23.62
C VAL A 10 -13.72 -50.42 23.87
N ALA A 11 -13.94 -49.61 22.84
CA ALA A 11 -14.05 -48.16 22.97
C ALA A 11 -15.39 -47.82 23.64
N SER A 12 -15.31 -47.25 24.84
CA SER A 12 -16.45 -46.71 25.60
C SER A 12 -16.92 -45.40 24.95
N ALA A 13 -18.01 -45.47 24.18
CA ALA A 13 -18.70 -44.28 23.67
C ALA A 13 -19.51 -43.61 24.79
N LEU A 14 -19.04 -42.48 25.30
CA LEU A 14 -19.82 -41.55 26.13
C LEU A 14 -20.58 -40.59 25.20
N PRO A 15 -21.90 -40.40 25.36
CA PRO A 15 -22.61 -39.34 24.66
C PRO A 15 -22.28 -38.00 25.34
N HIS A 16 -21.46 -37.17 24.69
CA HIS A 16 -21.39 -35.74 25.01
C HIS A 16 -22.68 -35.10 24.49
N ALA A 17 -23.59 -34.77 25.40
CA ALA A 17 -24.74 -33.93 25.11
C ALA A 17 -24.22 -32.53 24.73
N LEU A 18 -24.29 -32.19 23.45
CA LEU A 18 -24.11 -30.83 22.96
C LEU A 18 -25.33 -30.03 23.41
N LEU A 19 -25.16 -29.11 24.37
CA LEU A 19 -26.11 -28.01 24.53
C LEU A 19 -25.97 -27.11 23.30
N SER A 20 -26.82 -27.33 22.31
CA SER A 20 -27.15 -26.29 21.33
C SER A 20 -28.00 -25.26 22.08
N ALA A 21 -27.37 -24.16 22.49
CA ALA A 21 -28.11 -22.95 22.79
C ALA A 21 -28.48 -22.31 21.44
N SER A 22 -29.62 -22.73 20.89
CA SER A 22 -30.25 -21.99 19.80
C SER A 22 -30.74 -20.66 20.37
N ILE A 23 -30.08 -19.56 20.02
CA ILE A 23 -30.67 -18.24 20.21
C ILE A 23 -31.72 -18.11 19.11
N ASP A 24 -32.99 -18.25 19.50
CA ASP A 24 -34.11 -17.87 18.65
C ASP A 24 -34.12 -16.34 18.52
N ILE A 25 -33.40 -15.80 17.53
CA ILE A 25 -33.65 -14.42 17.11
C ILE A 25 -34.99 -14.43 16.38
N ASN A 26 -36.04 -14.06 17.09
CA ASN A 26 -37.35 -13.80 16.51
C ASN A 26 -37.27 -12.51 15.66
N VAL A 27 -36.71 -12.60 14.46
CA VAL A 27 -36.80 -11.53 13.46
C VAL A 27 -38.20 -11.60 12.86
N SER A 28 -39.10 -10.74 13.36
CA SER A 28 -40.35 -10.47 12.68
C SER A 28 -40.02 -9.79 11.35
N PRO A 29 -40.51 -10.26 10.18
CA PRO A 29 -40.20 -9.64 8.90
C PRO A 29 -40.92 -8.30 8.81
N GLN A 30 -40.21 -7.21 9.10
CA GLN A 30 -40.64 -5.88 8.70
C GLN A 30 -40.19 -5.71 7.25
N ASN A 31 -41.18 -5.75 6.35
CA ASN A 31 -41.23 -5.22 5.00
C ASN A 31 -39.88 -4.89 4.31
N GLY A 32 -39.66 -5.59 3.18
CA GLY A 32 -38.50 -5.48 2.29
C GLY A 32 -37.84 -4.10 2.19
N ALA A 33 -36.65 -4.04 2.77
CA ALA A 33 -35.51 -3.30 2.29
C ALA A 33 -34.29 -4.17 2.64
N GLU A 34 -33.40 -4.44 1.70
CA GLU A 34 -32.12 -5.07 2.04
C GLU A 34 -31.46 -4.21 3.10
N ALA A 35 -31.33 -4.73 4.32
CA ALA A 35 -30.64 -4.04 5.39
C ALA A 35 -29.17 -3.96 4.99
N ALA A 36 -28.78 -2.84 4.40
CA ALA A 36 -27.40 -2.39 4.48
C ALA A 36 -27.05 -2.43 5.97
N LEU A 37 -26.04 -3.22 6.33
CA LEU A 37 -25.59 -3.37 7.70
C LEU A 37 -24.99 -2.01 8.12
N THR A 38 -25.83 -1.07 8.56
CA THR A 38 -25.36 0.21 9.07
C THR A 38 -24.72 -0.09 10.41
N LEU A 39 -23.40 0.00 10.49
CA LEU A 39 -22.69 -0.16 11.74
C LEU A 39 -23.19 0.92 12.72
N GLU A 40 -23.57 0.52 13.93
CA GLU A 40 -24.12 1.45 14.91
C GLU A 40 -23.10 2.56 15.23
N ALA A 41 -23.58 3.79 15.45
CA ALA A 41 -22.73 4.92 15.78
C ALA A 41 -21.82 4.59 16.98
N CYS A 42 -20.51 4.82 16.84
CA CYS A 42 -19.51 4.50 17.86
C CYS A 42 -19.43 3.01 18.25
N ALA A 43 -19.93 2.09 17.41
CA ALA A 43 -19.78 0.67 17.64
C ALA A 43 -18.30 0.25 17.55
N PRO A 44 -17.83 -0.67 18.42
CA PRO A 44 -16.47 -1.20 18.35
C PRO A 44 -16.15 -1.82 16.98
N ARG A 45 -14.94 -1.52 16.50
CA ARG A 45 -14.35 -2.16 15.31
C ARG A 45 -13.24 -3.12 15.75
N ALA A 46 -12.90 -4.04 14.86
CA ALA A 46 -11.76 -4.93 15.10
C ALA A 46 -10.47 -4.10 15.16
N ALA A 47 -9.65 -4.34 16.19
CA ALA A 47 -8.34 -3.72 16.28
C ALA A 47 -7.41 -4.28 15.20
N GLY A 48 -6.63 -3.40 14.58
CA GLY A 48 -5.53 -3.80 13.71
C GLY A 48 -4.34 -4.36 14.51
N THR A 49 -3.42 -5.00 13.82
CA THR A 49 -2.25 -5.65 14.42
C THR A 49 -0.93 -4.96 14.09
N GLY A 50 -0.97 -3.84 13.37
CA GLY A 50 0.21 -3.04 13.06
C GLY A 50 0.76 -2.30 14.28
N PRO A 51 1.99 -1.77 14.19
CA PRO A 51 2.56 -0.92 15.23
C PRO A 51 1.66 0.27 15.56
N SER A 52 1.56 0.62 16.84
CA SER A 52 0.88 1.84 17.26
C SER A 52 1.67 3.08 16.86
N THR A 53 0.96 4.18 16.65
CA THR A 53 1.53 5.50 16.35
C THR A 53 1.42 6.40 17.59
N THR A 54 2.45 7.19 17.87
CA THR A 54 2.44 8.18 18.97
C THR A 54 3.11 9.47 18.50
N PRO A 55 2.42 10.64 18.53
CA PRO A 55 1.03 10.82 18.94
C PRO A 55 0.03 10.11 18.01
N ASP A 56 -1.18 9.81 18.50
CA ASP A 56 -2.26 9.24 17.67
C ASP A 56 -2.87 10.34 16.80
N SER A 57 -2.24 10.60 15.65
CA SER A 57 -2.72 11.53 14.62
C SER A 57 -2.41 11.00 13.23
N ALA A 58 -3.10 11.51 12.22
CA ALA A 58 -2.86 11.18 10.82
C ALA A 58 -1.44 11.57 10.38
N ASP A 59 -1.00 12.80 10.68
CA ASP A 59 0.36 13.27 10.37
C ASP A 59 1.45 12.36 10.95
N ALA A 60 1.31 11.98 12.24
CA ALA A 60 2.26 11.09 12.88
C ALA A 60 2.21 9.67 12.32
N PHE A 61 1.05 9.23 11.83
CA PHE A 61 0.88 7.91 11.21
C PHE A 61 1.60 7.84 9.87
N ILE A 62 1.45 8.87 9.03
CA ILE A 62 2.10 8.95 7.71
C ILE A 62 3.63 8.87 7.85
N ILE A 63 4.21 9.54 8.85
CA ILE A 63 5.67 9.58 9.06
C ILE A 63 6.19 8.50 10.03
N ASN A 64 5.38 7.50 10.38
CA ASN A 64 5.78 6.47 11.34
C ASN A 64 6.85 5.55 10.74
N THR A 65 8.12 5.81 11.09
CA THR A 65 9.29 5.06 10.60
C THR A 65 9.24 3.54 10.86
N ALA A 66 8.43 3.05 11.82
CA ALA A 66 8.26 1.62 12.00
C ALA A 66 7.62 0.98 10.76
N PHE A 67 6.69 1.67 10.10
CA PHE A 67 6.05 1.19 8.87
C PHE A 67 7.05 1.09 7.72
N SER A 68 7.92 2.09 7.56
CA SER A 68 9.03 2.07 6.60
C SER A 68 9.96 0.88 6.83
N VAL A 69 10.31 0.58 8.08
CA VAL A 69 11.14 -0.61 8.38
C VAL A 69 10.47 -1.91 7.90
N PHE A 70 9.16 -2.07 8.09
CA PHE A 70 8.45 -3.24 7.57
C PHE A 70 8.42 -3.26 6.04
N ALA A 71 8.15 -2.12 5.40
CA ALA A 71 8.09 -2.00 3.95
C ALA A 71 9.46 -2.24 3.27
N ASP A 72 10.54 -1.70 3.84
CA ASP A 72 11.90 -1.82 3.31
C ASP A 72 12.46 -3.25 3.45
N THR A 73 12.10 -3.94 4.53
CA THR A 73 12.61 -5.29 4.82
C THR A 73 11.74 -6.40 4.23
N ALA A 74 10.55 -6.07 3.74
CA ALA A 74 9.65 -7.03 3.13
C ALA A 74 10.26 -7.62 1.85
N SER A 75 10.30 -8.95 1.77
CA SER A 75 10.84 -9.65 0.60
C SER A 75 9.83 -9.67 -0.55
N THR A 76 10.32 -9.60 -1.78
CA THR A 76 9.50 -9.84 -2.98
C THR A 76 9.06 -11.31 -3.05
N PRO A 77 7.76 -11.60 -3.10
CA PRO A 77 7.28 -12.98 -3.24
C PRO A 77 7.70 -13.61 -4.56
N LYS A 78 7.91 -14.93 -4.55
CA LYS A 78 8.23 -15.67 -5.77
C LYS A 78 7.08 -15.54 -6.78
N GLY A 79 7.43 -15.25 -8.04
CA GLY A 79 6.43 -15.08 -9.11
C GLY A 79 5.89 -13.66 -9.21
N TYR A 80 6.40 -12.73 -8.41
CA TYR A 80 6.04 -11.31 -8.45
C TYR A 80 7.27 -10.43 -8.66
N THR A 81 7.02 -9.24 -9.21
CA THR A 81 7.97 -8.13 -9.28
C THR A 81 7.47 -7.01 -8.38
N GLN A 82 8.35 -6.45 -7.55
CA GLN A 82 8.04 -5.24 -6.80
C GLN A 82 8.09 -4.03 -7.74
N VAL A 83 7.01 -3.24 -7.76
CA VAL A 83 6.87 -2.08 -8.66
C VAL A 83 6.97 -0.74 -7.94
N PHE A 84 6.78 -0.72 -6.63
CA PHE A 84 7.09 0.41 -5.76
C PHE A 84 7.27 -0.06 -4.31
N GLN A 85 7.89 0.77 -3.48
CA GLN A 85 8.22 0.47 -2.10
C GLN A 85 8.04 1.70 -1.20
N ASP A 86 7.54 1.47 0.01
CA ASP A 86 7.41 2.44 1.10
C ASP A 86 6.76 3.77 0.72
N LEU A 87 5.67 3.72 -0.07
CA LEU A 87 4.92 4.91 -0.42
C LEU A 87 3.84 5.25 0.61
N SER A 88 3.50 6.53 0.68
CA SER A 88 2.34 7.04 1.41
C SER A 88 1.11 7.03 0.49
N GLY A 89 0.21 6.07 0.70
CA GLY A 89 -0.97 5.85 -0.13
C GLY A 89 -1.10 4.40 -0.61
N SER A 90 -2.28 4.05 -1.14
CA SER A 90 -2.50 2.77 -1.85
C SER A 90 -2.85 3.02 -3.31
N ASN A 91 -2.82 1.95 -4.13
CA ASN A 91 -3.30 2.05 -5.50
C ASN A 91 -4.81 2.37 -5.53
N ILE A 92 -5.21 3.26 -6.44
CA ILE A 92 -6.59 3.42 -6.85
C ILE A 92 -6.74 2.90 -8.27
N GLN A 93 -7.56 1.87 -8.45
CA GLN A 93 -7.99 1.41 -9.76
C GLN A 93 -9.39 0.82 -9.58
N LEU A 94 -10.42 1.65 -9.74
CA LEU A 94 -11.80 1.31 -9.36
C LEU A 94 -12.33 0.10 -10.12
N ASP A 95 -11.97 -0.02 -11.40
CA ASP A 95 -12.43 -1.12 -12.26
C ASP A 95 -11.59 -2.40 -12.08
N SER A 96 -10.36 -2.27 -11.57
CA SER A 96 -9.46 -3.41 -11.38
C SER A 96 -9.41 -3.93 -9.95
N TYR A 97 -9.89 -3.16 -8.98
CA TYR A 97 -9.95 -3.56 -7.58
C TYR A 97 -10.85 -4.78 -7.39
N LEU A 98 -10.30 -5.81 -6.77
CA LEU A 98 -11.02 -7.06 -6.50
C LEU A 98 -11.56 -7.08 -5.07
N GLN A 99 -10.65 -7.01 -4.10
CA GLN A 99 -10.96 -7.11 -2.67
C GLN A 99 -9.74 -6.74 -1.84
N PHE A 100 -9.90 -6.79 -0.51
CA PHE A 100 -8.79 -6.70 0.41
C PHE A 100 -8.88 -7.73 1.53
N HIS A 101 -7.72 -8.03 2.12
CA HIS A 101 -7.59 -8.87 3.30
C HIS A 101 -6.92 -8.08 4.43
N TYR A 102 -7.43 -8.22 5.65
CA TYR A 102 -6.68 -7.86 6.84
C TYR A 102 -5.65 -8.95 7.14
N LEU A 103 -4.41 -8.54 7.38
CA LEU A 103 -3.32 -9.43 7.77
C LEU A 103 -2.94 -9.19 9.23
N THR A 104 -2.41 -10.23 9.87
CA THR A 104 -1.88 -10.12 11.25
C THR A 104 -0.44 -9.63 11.28
N THR A 105 0.31 -9.82 10.19
CA THR A 105 1.70 -9.37 10.02
C THR A 105 1.88 -8.76 8.63
N TYR A 106 2.91 -7.93 8.45
CA TYR A 106 3.26 -7.37 7.15
C TYR A 106 3.96 -8.44 6.29
N SER A 107 3.17 -9.38 5.79
CA SER A 107 3.64 -10.58 5.08
C SER A 107 3.27 -10.49 3.61
N THR A 108 4.23 -10.09 2.78
CA THR A 108 4.09 -10.08 1.31
C THR A 108 3.80 -11.48 0.77
N ALA A 109 4.34 -12.52 1.40
CA ALA A 109 4.07 -13.91 1.02
C ALA A 109 2.61 -14.32 1.26
N ASP A 110 2.00 -13.88 2.37
CA ASP A 110 0.59 -14.17 2.63
C ASP A 110 -0.33 -13.36 1.70
N CYS A 111 0.05 -12.12 1.37
CA CYS A 111 -0.69 -11.30 0.41
C CYS A 111 -0.59 -11.86 -1.03
N ALA A 112 0.60 -12.31 -1.43
CA ALA A 112 0.78 -13.02 -2.70
C ALA A 112 -0.06 -14.29 -2.76
N ARG A 113 -0.08 -15.11 -1.70
CA ARG A 113 -0.94 -16.30 -1.65
C ARG A 113 -2.42 -15.94 -1.81
N ALA A 114 -2.89 -14.87 -1.15
CA ALA A 114 -4.27 -14.40 -1.32
C ALA A 114 -4.57 -13.99 -2.77
N CYS A 115 -3.61 -13.33 -3.45
CA CYS A 115 -3.73 -13.01 -4.87
C CYS A 115 -3.62 -14.26 -5.77
N ASP A 116 -2.83 -15.26 -5.44
CA ASP A 116 -2.75 -16.51 -6.20
C ASP A 116 -4.04 -17.34 -6.09
N GLU A 117 -4.73 -17.27 -4.96
CA GLU A 117 -6.00 -17.95 -4.71
C GLU A 117 -7.22 -17.18 -5.22
N THR A 118 -7.06 -15.89 -5.53
CA THR A 118 -8.14 -15.04 -6.06
C THR A 118 -8.15 -15.09 -7.59
N GLU A 119 -9.28 -15.51 -8.15
CA GLU A 119 -9.47 -15.56 -9.60
C GLU A 119 -9.18 -14.20 -10.25
N ASN A 120 -8.44 -14.22 -11.37
CA ASN A 120 -8.01 -13.05 -12.15
C ASN A 120 -7.14 -12.03 -11.40
N CYS A 121 -6.67 -12.27 -10.17
CA CYS A 121 -5.76 -11.34 -9.52
C CYS A 121 -4.40 -11.30 -10.25
N ALA A 122 -3.97 -10.10 -10.64
CA ALA A 122 -2.73 -9.83 -11.37
C ALA A 122 -1.72 -9.04 -10.52
N ALA A 123 -2.19 -8.32 -9.51
CA ALA A 123 -1.34 -7.50 -8.65
C ALA A 123 -1.93 -7.31 -7.26
N PHE A 124 -1.09 -6.85 -6.35
CA PHE A 124 -1.52 -6.40 -5.03
C PHE A 124 -0.65 -5.27 -4.51
N ASN A 125 -1.19 -4.50 -3.57
CA ASN A 125 -0.36 -3.69 -2.69
C ASN A 125 -0.69 -3.99 -1.22
N ILE A 126 0.36 -4.04 -0.40
CA ILE A 126 0.29 -4.28 1.04
C ILE A 126 0.72 -3.00 1.78
N TYR A 127 -0.04 -2.59 2.79
CA TYR A 127 0.14 -1.30 3.45
C TYR A 127 -0.41 -1.27 4.88
N PHE A 128 -0.03 -0.24 5.63
CA PHE A 128 -0.68 0.11 6.90
C PHE A 128 -1.74 1.17 6.65
N GLU A 129 -2.93 0.99 7.21
CA GLU A 129 -4.02 1.98 7.21
C GLU A 129 -4.35 2.40 8.64
N ARG A 130 -4.50 3.70 8.86
CA ARG A 130 -5.02 4.25 10.12
C ARG A 130 -6.53 4.01 10.15
N ASP A 131 -6.97 3.02 10.90
CA ASP A 131 -8.38 2.69 11.08
C ASP A 131 -8.87 3.15 12.47
N PRO A 132 -10.14 3.57 12.62
CA PRO A 132 -10.67 3.95 13.91
C PRO A 132 -11.05 2.69 14.73
N VAL A 133 -10.87 2.72 16.06
CA VAL A 133 -11.23 1.59 16.94
C VAL A 133 -12.74 1.44 17.18
N VAL A 134 -13.51 2.47 16.84
CA VAL A 134 -14.98 2.48 16.81
C VAL A 134 -15.44 3.15 15.52
N GLU A 135 -16.67 2.92 15.08
CA GLU A 135 -17.21 3.60 13.91
C GLU A 135 -17.38 5.10 14.17
N PRO A 136 -16.69 5.99 13.44
CA PRO A 136 -16.83 7.43 13.64
C PRO A 136 -18.27 7.88 13.43
N ALA A 137 -18.73 8.75 14.33
CA ALA A 137 -20.07 9.34 14.27
C ALA A 137 -20.07 10.67 15.03
N ALA A 138 -21.15 11.45 14.94
CA ALA A 138 -21.26 12.74 15.65
C ALA A 138 -20.95 12.69 17.17
N ALA A 139 -21.18 11.55 17.84
CA ALA A 139 -20.86 11.37 19.27
C ALA A 139 -19.40 10.94 19.55
N CYS A 140 -18.67 10.54 18.51
CA CYS A 140 -17.27 10.12 18.53
C CYS A 140 -16.61 10.51 17.18
N PRO A 141 -16.45 11.82 16.91
CA PRO A 141 -16.10 12.28 15.56
C PRO A 141 -14.65 11.97 15.18
N ASP A 142 -13.74 11.94 16.15
CA ASP A 142 -12.34 11.52 16.00
C ASP A 142 -11.96 10.52 17.12
N PRO A 143 -12.33 9.23 16.98
CA PRO A 143 -11.98 8.22 17.97
C PRO A 143 -10.48 7.85 17.89
N ALA A 144 -9.99 7.14 18.91
CA ALA A 144 -8.63 6.58 18.88
C ALA A 144 -8.43 5.66 17.65
N SER A 145 -7.20 5.61 17.15
CA SER A 145 -6.86 4.80 15.98
C SER A 145 -6.15 3.48 16.32
N THR A 146 -6.12 2.60 15.32
CA THR A 146 -5.32 1.39 15.26
C THR A 146 -4.69 1.30 13.88
N ALA A 147 -3.50 0.69 13.78
CA ALA A 147 -2.87 0.41 12.49
C ALA A 147 -3.35 -0.96 11.97
N ALA A 148 -4.14 -0.96 10.89
CA ALA A 148 -4.53 -2.17 10.18
C ALA A 148 -3.50 -2.50 9.10
N ILE A 149 -3.16 -3.77 8.92
CA ILE A 149 -2.33 -4.23 7.80
C ILE A 149 -3.27 -4.75 6.73
N LYS A 150 -3.29 -4.09 5.57
CA LYS A 150 -4.19 -4.44 4.46
C LYS A 150 -3.40 -4.95 3.26
N CYS A 151 -3.96 -5.96 2.63
CA CYS A 151 -3.53 -6.53 1.37
C CYS A 151 -4.65 -6.28 0.35
N ALA A 152 -4.50 -5.29 -0.51
CA ALA A 152 -5.48 -4.99 -1.57
C ALA A 152 -5.09 -5.69 -2.86
N LEU A 153 -6.06 -6.34 -3.50
CA LEU A 153 -5.89 -7.17 -4.69
C LEU A 153 -6.51 -6.51 -5.92
N TYR A 154 -5.85 -6.64 -7.06
CA TYR A 154 -6.27 -6.03 -8.33
C TYR A 154 -6.16 -7.06 -9.46
N ASN A 155 -7.08 -6.99 -10.43
CA ASN A 155 -7.05 -7.84 -11.63
C ASN A 155 -6.19 -7.28 -12.78
N GLU A 156 -5.62 -6.09 -12.59
CA GLU A 156 -4.67 -5.46 -13.51
C GLU A 156 -3.37 -5.14 -12.78
N ALA A 157 -2.32 -4.84 -13.55
CA ALA A 157 -1.04 -4.40 -12.98
C ALA A 157 -1.20 -3.05 -12.25
N VAL A 158 -0.51 -2.92 -11.13
CA VAL A 158 -0.39 -1.66 -10.39
C VAL A 158 0.97 -1.02 -10.63
N ASP A 159 1.07 0.28 -10.39
CA ASP A 159 2.32 1.03 -10.45
C ASP A 159 2.33 2.18 -9.43
N GLU A 160 3.46 2.89 -9.31
CA GLU A 160 3.58 4.05 -8.43
C GLU A 160 2.62 5.19 -8.79
N THR A 161 2.31 5.38 -10.07
CA THR A 161 1.46 6.50 -10.53
C THR A 161 0.01 6.39 -10.08
N SER A 162 -0.45 5.17 -9.83
CA SER A 162 -1.78 4.89 -9.30
C SER A 162 -1.84 4.92 -7.77
N VAL A 163 -0.73 5.16 -7.05
CA VAL A 163 -0.68 5.31 -5.58
C VAL A 163 -1.19 6.68 -5.14
N ILE A 164 -2.47 6.94 -5.44
CA ILE A 164 -3.14 8.22 -5.17
C ILE A 164 -4.34 8.07 -4.24
N ASN A 165 -4.65 6.87 -3.76
CA ASN A 165 -5.55 6.72 -2.63
C ASN A 165 -4.78 7.10 -1.35
N LEU A 166 -4.91 8.36 -0.96
CA LEU A 166 -4.28 8.92 0.24
C LEU A 166 -5.14 8.74 1.49
N GLY A 167 -6.29 8.07 1.37
CA GLY A 167 -7.29 7.91 2.41
C GLY A 167 -8.40 8.96 2.33
N GLN A 168 -9.19 9.06 3.40
CA GLN A 168 -10.39 9.90 3.45
C GLN A 168 -10.79 10.24 4.88
N PHE A 169 -11.56 11.31 5.02
CA PHE A 169 -12.24 11.61 6.28
C PHE A 169 -13.48 10.74 6.50
N ARG A 170 -13.68 10.30 7.74
CA ARG A 170 -14.91 9.72 8.27
C ARG A 170 -15.28 10.51 9.52
N GLU A 171 -16.25 11.42 9.40
CA GLU A 171 -16.42 12.51 10.37
C GLU A 171 -15.14 13.35 10.50
N GLU A 172 -14.59 13.54 11.70
CA GLU A 172 -13.32 14.24 11.94
C GLU A 172 -12.11 13.30 11.91
N PHE A 173 -12.33 11.98 11.87
CA PHE A 173 -11.27 10.99 11.79
C PHE A 173 -10.70 10.90 10.38
N GLU A 174 -9.39 11.17 10.25
CA GLU A 174 -8.68 11.00 8.99
C GLU A 174 -8.08 9.59 8.89
N VAL A 175 -8.58 8.83 7.92
CA VAL A 175 -7.96 7.58 7.47
C VAL A 175 -6.81 7.94 6.55
N VAL A 176 -5.62 7.44 6.84
CA VAL A 176 -4.40 7.64 6.06
C VAL A 176 -3.67 6.33 5.86
N ILE A 177 -2.80 6.27 4.85
CA ILE A 177 -2.08 5.06 4.44
C ILE A 177 -0.58 5.34 4.39
N ALA A 178 0.22 4.39 4.88
CA ALA A 178 1.68 4.46 4.88
C ALA A 178 2.33 3.07 4.74
N GLY A 179 3.63 3.03 4.44
CA GLY A 179 4.38 1.79 4.31
C GLY A 179 3.85 0.89 3.20
N SER A 180 3.52 1.46 2.04
CA SER A 180 2.86 0.74 0.95
C SER A 180 3.86 0.15 -0.04
N ASN A 181 3.77 -1.15 -0.26
CA ASN A 181 4.55 -1.86 -1.27
C ASN A 181 3.63 -2.46 -2.34
N GLY A 182 3.99 -2.33 -3.61
CA GLY A 182 3.24 -2.85 -4.74
C GLY A 182 3.94 -3.98 -5.46
N PHE A 183 3.18 -4.99 -5.86
CA PHE A 183 3.69 -6.20 -6.51
C PHE A 183 2.79 -6.63 -7.66
N VAL A 184 3.40 -7.00 -8.79
CA VAL A 184 2.70 -7.47 -10.01
C VAL A 184 3.18 -8.88 -10.34
N LYS A 185 2.27 -9.79 -10.72
CA LYS A 185 2.60 -11.16 -11.15
C LYS A 185 3.52 -11.12 -12.39
N ILE A 186 4.57 -11.93 -12.38
CA ILE A 186 5.46 -12.11 -13.52
C ILE A 186 4.73 -12.91 -14.59
N GLY A 187 4.67 -12.37 -15.81
CA GLY A 187 4.06 -13.07 -16.94
C GLY A 187 2.54 -13.18 -16.88
N GLY A 188 1.88 -12.34 -16.07
CA GLY A 188 0.42 -12.20 -16.13
C GLY A 188 -0.01 -11.80 -17.54
N GLU A 189 -0.88 -12.62 -18.13
CA GLU A 189 -1.48 -12.35 -19.43
C GLU A 189 -2.46 -11.18 -19.29
N ILE A 190 -2.27 -10.12 -20.08
CA ILE A 190 -3.36 -9.18 -20.38
C ILE A 190 -4.42 -10.05 -21.08
N PRO A 191 -5.68 -10.11 -20.61
CA PRO A 191 -6.72 -10.82 -21.34
C PRO A 191 -6.72 -10.26 -22.76
N GLU A 192 -6.38 -11.12 -23.72
CA GLU A 192 -6.39 -10.73 -25.12
C GLU A 192 -7.76 -10.15 -25.42
N THR A 193 -7.78 -8.91 -25.91
CA THR A 193 -8.97 -8.25 -26.43
C THR A 193 -9.74 -9.31 -27.23
N PRO A 194 -11.05 -9.54 -26.98
CA PRO A 194 -11.80 -10.50 -27.76
C PRO A 194 -11.54 -10.20 -29.24
N GLU A 195 -11.00 -11.18 -29.97
CA GLU A 195 -10.79 -11.04 -31.40
C GLU A 195 -12.13 -10.60 -31.99
N ILE A 196 -12.20 -9.34 -32.44
CA ILE A 196 -13.33 -8.88 -33.24
C ILE A 196 -13.25 -9.75 -34.49
N PRO A 197 -14.27 -10.57 -34.82
CA PRO A 197 -14.23 -11.34 -36.05
C PRO A 197 -13.99 -10.38 -37.20
N GLU A 198 -12.91 -10.58 -37.96
CA GLU A 198 -12.67 -9.82 -39.18
C GLU A 198 -13.94 -9.93 -40.04
N ASN A 199 -14.64 -8.81 -40.21
CA ASN A 199 -15.79 -8.74 -41.07
C ASN A 199 -15.29 -9.00 -42.51
N PRO A 200 -15.71 -10.06 -43.22
CA PRO A 200 -15.15 -10.46 -44.52
C PRO A 200 -15.44 -9.48 -45.67
N ASN A 201 -15.97 -8.29 -45.37
CA ASN A 201 -16.58 -7.36 -46.32
C ASN A 201 -16.00 -5.95 -46.24
N MET A 202 -14.68 -5.83 -46.09
CA MET A 202 -13.93 -4.65 -46.53
C MET A 202 -13.33 -4.93 -47.92
N PRO A 203 -13.80 -4.24 -48.98
CA PRO A 203 -13.14 -4.27 -50.29
C PRO A 203 -11.71 -3.76 -50.15
N GLY A 204 -10.75 -4.50 -50.72
CA GLY A 204 -9.33 -4.20 -50.63
C GLY A 204 -8.99 -2.77 -51.06
N GLU A 205 -8.17 -2.11 -50.26
CA GLU A 205 -7.50 -0.86 -50.61
C GLU A 205 -6.67 -1.12 -51.87
N GLY A 206 -7.09 -0.51 -52.98
CA GLY A 206 -6.50 -0.73 -54.29
C GLY A 206 -5.06 -0.23 -54.38
N ASP A 207 -4.24 -0.97 -55.12
CA ASP A 207 -2.91 -0.56 -55.56
C ASP A 207 -2.94 0.88 -56.11
N SER A 208 -2.18 1.77 -55.46
CA SER A 208 -1.92 3.11 -55.98
C SER A 208 -0.90 3.01 -57.12
N PRO A 209 -1.14 3.66 -58.28
CA PRO A 209 -0.37 3.42 -59.49
C PRO A 209 1.02 4.07 -59.48
N ASP A 210 1.98 3.36 -60.10
CA ASP A 210 3.34 3.78 -60.40
C ASP A 210 3.40 5.17 -61.07
N THR A 211 4.27 6.04 -60.56
CA THR A 211 4.64 7.31 -61.21
C THR A 211 5.67 7.09 -62.32
N PRO A 212 5.61 7.81 -63.46
CA PRO A 212 6.50 7.56 -64.61
C PRO A 212 7.91 8.16 -64.46
N ASP A 213 8.90 7.43 -64.97
CA ASP A 213 10.30 7.84 -65.18
C ASP A 213 10.48 9.04 -66.12
N THR A 214 11.55 9.82 -65.92
CA THR A 214 12.65 10.18 -66.89
C THR A 214 13.43 11.44 -66.45
N PRO A 215 14.65 11.77 -66.98
CA PRO A 215 15.88 10.97 -67.07
C PRO A 215 17.22 11.74 -66.75
N ASP A 216 18.29 10.97 -66.55
CA ASP A 216 19.75 11.20 -66.75
C ASP A 216 20.63 12.20 -65.92
N THR A 217 21.60 11.57 -65.22
CA THR A 217 22.98 11.92 -64.71
C THR A 217 23.85 12.84 -65.60
N PRO A 218 25.08 13.35 -65.24
CA PRO A 218 26.01 12.97 -64.13
C PRO A 218 26.84 14.09 -63.46
N GLY A 219 27.57 13.79 -62.37
CA GLY A 219 28.73 14.62 -61.98
C GLY A 219 29.28 14.44 -60.55
N SER A 220 30.39 13.70 -60.47
CA SER A 220 31.39 13.59 -59.39
C SER A 220 31.67 14.86 -58.57
N GLY A 221 31.94 14.73 -57.27
CA GLY A 221 32.58 15.82 -56.51
C GLY A 221 32.62 15.65 -54.99
N SER A 222 33.65 14.97 -54.51
CA SER A 222 34.37 15.15 -53.24
C SER A 222 33.79 16.07 -52.15
N GLN A 223 33.52 15.51 -50.97
CA GLN A 223 33.45 16.28 -49.72
C GLN A 223 34.80 16.18 -48.99
N PRO A 224 35.35 17.31 -48.52
CA PRO A 224 35.98 17.29 -47.20
C PRO A 224 35.60 18.49 -46.31
N SER A 225 35.54 18.15 -45.02
CA SER A 225 36.05 18.87 -43.85
C SER A 225 35.68 20.34 -43.59
N SER A 226 35.04 20.53 -42.43
CA SER A 226 35.35 21.50 -41.36
C SER A 226 35.58 22.99 -41.71
N GLY A 227 34.88 23.88 -41.02
CA GLY A 227 35.42 25.18 -40.68
C GLY A 227 34.40 26.29 -40.41
N GLN A 228 34.34 26.68 -39.13
CA GLN A 228 34.36 28.08 -38.64
C GLN A 228 33.15 29.01 -38.88
N GLU A 229 32.65 29.54 -37.75
CA GLU A 229 32.07 30.89 -37.51
C GLU A 229 32.73 32.02 -38.36
N PRO A 230 32.12 33.21 -38.60
CA PRO A 230 31.52 34.09 -37.55
C PRO A 230 30.42 35.13 -37.94
N SER A 231 29.89 35.79 -36.89
CA SER A 231 29.51 37.22 -36.70
C SER A 231 28.45 38.00 -37.52
N ASN A 232 27.53 38.61 -36.74
CA ASN A 232 27.04 40.03 -36.69
C ASN A 232 25.87 40.59 -37.53
N GLY A 233 24.98 41.29 -36.80
CA GLY A 233 24.15 42.47 -37.20
C GLY A 233 22.62 42.24 -37.20
N GLU A 234 21.67 43.07 -36.73
CA GLU A 234 21.59 44.42 -36.12
C GLU A 234 20.12 44.68 -35.61
N HIS A 235 19.93 45.28 -34.41
CA HIS A 235 18.93 46.30 -33.91
C HIS A 235 17.37 46.19 -34.13
N PRO A 236 16.48 46.99 -33.46
CA PRO A 236 16.27 47.38 -32.03
C PRO A 236 14.78 47.42 -31.53
N ASN A 237 14.53 47.54 -30.20
CA ASN A 237 13.77 48.65 -29.55
C ASN A 237 13.31 48.38 -28.08
N GLU A 238 13.64 49.37 -27.23
CA GLU A 238 12.94 50.03 -26.09
C GLU A 238 12.17 49.32 -24.95
N GLY A 239 12.53 49.73 -23.71
CA GLY A 239 11.69 49.88 -22.50
C GLY A 239 11.72 48.68 -21.54
N SER A 240 11.97 48.75 -20.23
CA SER A 240 12.14 49.83 -19.24
C SER A 240 12.90 49.26 -18.02
N GLU A 241 13.61 50.12 -17.27
CA GLU A 241 14.32 49.81 -16.01
C GLU A 241 13.47 49.15 -14.93
N PRO A 242 14.13 48.42 -14.01
CA PRO A 242 13.92 48.64 -12.58
C PRO A 242 15.21 49.09 -11.89
N SER A 243 15.04 50.10 -11.03
CA SER A 243 16.06 50.74 -10.22
C SER A 243 16.42 49.94 -8.97
N ASP A 244 17.73 49.76 -8.78
CA ASP A 244 18.36 49.40 -7.52
C ASP A 244 18.60 50.69 -6.69
N PRO A 245 18.63 50.62 -5.35
CA PRO A 245 19.91 50.95 -4.73
C PRO A 245 20.31 50.06 -3.54
N THR A 246 21.55 49.60 -3.61
CA THR A 246 22.44 49.01 -2.59
C THR A 246 22.84 50.00 -1.47
N PRO A 247 23.72 49.66 -0.49
CA PRO A 247 23.89 48.46 0.35
C PRO A 247 24.12 48.80 1.86
N SER A 248 24.00 47.84 2.79
CA SER A 248 24.59 47.92 4.16
C SER A 248 24.80 46.55 4.81
N GLU A 249 26.08 46.19 4.95
CA GLU A 249 26.79 45.29 5.89
C GLU A 249 26.17 44.02 6.53
N PRO A 250 26.93 42.90 6.61
CA PRO A 250 26.49 41.64 7.20
C PRO A 250 26.81 41.53 8.71
N LEU A 251 25.90 40.92 9.46
CA LEU A 251 26.12 40.52 10.86
C LEU A 251 26.93 39.21 10.92
N ASN A 252 28.00 39.27 11.71
CA ASN A 252 28.99 38.24 12.00
C ASN A 252 28.39 37.05 12.82
N PRO A 253 28.85 35.79 12.64
CA PRO A 253 28.48 34.66 13.49
C PRO A 253 29.29 34.63 14.80
N GLY A 254 28.64 34.26 15.90
CA GLY A 254 29.26 34.01 17.21
C GLY A 254 29.97 32.64 17.30
N PRO A 255 30.75 32.39 18.37
CA PRO A 255 31.97 31.59 18.31
C PRO A 255 31.79 30.08 18.52
N GLU A 256 32.69 29.34 17.88
CA GLU A 256 33.01 27.92 18.11
C GLU A 256 33.35 27.61 19.57
N GLU A 257 32.84 26.50 20.08
CA GLU A 257 33.40 25.79 21.24
C GLU A 257 33.85 24.38 20.84
N PRO A 258 34.88 23.82 21.52
CA PRO A 258 35.80 22.85 20.93
C PRO A 258 35.36 21.40 21.12
N HIS A 259 35.58 20.60 20.07
CA HIS A 259 35.60 19.14 20.11
C HIS A 259 36.87 18.62 20.82
N PRO A 260 36.78 17.60 21.69
CA PRO A 260 37.94 16.81 22.07
C PRO A 260 38.08 15.56 21.18
N ASP A 261 39.28 15.42 20.62
CA ASP A 261 39.77 14.30 19.81
C ASP A 261 40.11 13.04 20.65
N LEU A 262 39.69 11.88 20.11
CA LEU A 262 40.40 10.57 19.99
C LEU A 262 40.58 9.67 21.25
N PRO A 263 40.73 8.32 21.10
CA PRO A 263 41.23 7.61 19.90
C PRO A 263 40.49 6.35 19.42
N SER A 264 40.81 6.02 18.17
CA SER A 264 40.59 4.76 17.46
C SER A 264 41.43 3.61 18.03
N THR A 265 40.81 2.42 18.14
CA THR A 265 41.50 1.13 18.11
C THR A 265 40.69 0.11 17.30
N ASN A 266 41.35 -0.48 16.30
CA ASN A 266 40.85 -1.55 15.44
C ASN A 266 40.86 -2.94 16.12
N GLU A 267 39.77 -3.70 15.90
CA GLU A 267 39.65 -5.18 15.71
C GLU A 267 40.00 -6.20 16.84
N PRO A 268 39.57 -7.49 16.75
CA PRO A 268 38.28 -8.07 16.35
C PRO A 268 37.79 -9.20 17.32
N SER A 269 36.59 -9.76 17.03
CA SER A 269 36.12 -11.13 17.37
C SER A 269 35.09 -11.34 18.51
N SER A 270 34.06 -12.12 18.15
CA SER A 270 33.44 -13.22 18.91
C SER A 270 32.29 -12.93 19.91
N HIS A 271 31.12 -13.48 19.54
CA HIS A 271 30.09 -14.12 20.38
C HIS A 271 29.53 -13.32 21.58
N ASN A 272 28.26 -12.90 21.47
CA ASN A 272 27.17 -13.42 22.31
C ASN A 272 25.83 -12.74 21.94
N ALA A 273 24.83 -13.57 21.66
CA ALA A 273 23.44 -13.14 21.54
C ALA A 273 22.89 -12.73 22.92
N PRO A 274 22.12 -11.63 23.04
CA PRO A 274 21.42 -11.35 24.28
C PRO A 274 20.15 -12.22 24.37
N VAL A 275 20.12 -13.06 25.41
CA VAL A 275 18.94 -13.76 25.89
C VAL A 275 17.99 -12.71 26.48
N TYR A 276 16.89 -12.40 25.79
CA TYR A 276 15.81 -11.60 26.38
C TYR A 276 15.01 -12.46 27.36
N SER A 277 15.05 -12.07 28.63
CA SER A 277 14.21 -12.62 29.69
C SER A 277 12.79 -12.05 29.57
N LEU A 278 11.79 -12.93 29.57
CA LEU A 278 10.36 -12.60 29.65
C LEU A 278 10.03 -11.96 31.01
N PRO A 279 9.30 -10.83 31.07
CA PRO A 279 8.69 -10.38 32.32
C PRO A 279 7.41 -11.18 32.61
N GLU A 280 7.25 -11.51 33.88
CA GLU A 280 6.12 -12.25 34.46
C GLU A 280 4.78 -11.49 34.35
N HIS A 281 3.70 -12.27 34.40
CA HIS A 281 2.30 -11.83 34.31
C HIS A 281 1.97 -10.69 35.29
N GLY A 282 1.81 -9.47 34.75
CA GLY A 282 1.18 -8.35 35.43
C GLY A 282 -0.34 -8.36 35.21
N THR A 283 -1.09 -8.41 36.30
CA THR A 283 -2.55 -8.31 36.39
C THR A 283 -3.15 -7.18 35.53
N ALA A 284 -4.20 -7.48 34.77
CA ALA A 284 -4.94 -6.53 33.95
C ALA A 284 -5.57 -5.39 34.79
N PRO A 285 -5.50 -4.13 34.34
CA PRO A 285 -6.21 -3.03 34.99
C PRO A 285 -7.72 -3.15 34.77
N LYS A 286 -8.48 -3.00 35.85
CA LYS A 286 -9.94 -3.03 35.88
C LYS A 286 -10.49 -1.74 35.27
N LEU A 287 -11.15 -1.83 34.11
CA LEU A 287 -11.87 -0.71 33.50
C LEU A 287 -12.95 -0.17 34.47
N PRO A 288 -13.09 1.16 34.63
CA PRO A 288 -14.17 1.73 35.42
C PRO A 288 -15.52 1.53 34.71
N ALA A 289 -16.51 1.08 35.47
CA ALA A 289 -17.88 0.89 35.00
C ALA A 289 -18.52 2.25 34.66
N CYS A 290 -19.12 2.36 33.47
CA CYS A 290 -19.95 3.49 33.08
C CYS A 290 -21.17 3.60 34.01
N PRO A 291 -21.44 4.77 34.63
CA PRO A 291 -22.67 4.96 35.38
C PRO A 291 -23.85 5.14 34.42
N ALA A 292 -24.72 4.14 34.37
CA ALA A 292 -26.05 4.26 33.78
C ALA A 292 -26.92 5.15 34.67
N LYS A 293 -27.22 6.39 34.24
CA LYS A 293 -28.48 7.12 34.51
C LYS A 293 -28.55 8.35 33.60
N TYR A 294 -29.59 8.46 32.79
CA TYR A 294 -30.60 9.52 32.92
C TYR A 294 -31.82 9.14 32.07
N HIS A 295 -32.87 8.70 32.76
CA HIS A 295 -34.25 8.91 32.32
C HIS A 295 -34.66 10.29 32.80
N GLU A 296 -35.08 11.16 31.89
CA GLU A 296 -36.31 11.97 31.91
C GLU A 296 -36.37 12.82 30.63
#